data_AF-A0A815BB89-F1
#
_entry.id   AF-A0A815BB89-F1
#
_cell.length_a   1.000
_cell.length_b   1.000
_cell.length_c   1.000
_cell.angle_alpha   90.00
_cell.angle_beta   90.00
_cell.angle_gamma   90.00
#
_symmetry.space_group_name_H-M   'P 1'
#
loop_
_entity.id
_entity.type
_entity.pdbx_description
1 polymer ?
#
loop_
_entity_poly.entity_id
_entity_poly.type
_entity_poly.pdbx_seq_one_letter_code
_entity_poly.pdbx_strand_id
1 'polypeptide(L)'
;MICASSVDLLCGDFGIIIRFATEYFAGNNSTLINRGVCKTRSYLLVCLPSMAATCALLSTFNQCVSKSQSSRWRRLSSTWVAKRLFLISMFFILTSGIFYLIIFDVYNGLCVASSSSDTPITAVYANVFSFIVPQDGFMICADVTWTHIR
;
A
#
# COMPACT_ATOMS: atom_id res chain seq x y z
N MET A 1 2.64 -3.78 14.58
CA MET A 1 4.12 -3.85 14.43
C MET A 1 4.58 -5.05 13.61
N ILE A 2 4.41 -6.31 14.03
CA ILE A 2 4.89 -7.49 13.26
C ILE A 2 4.39 -7.48 11.80
N CYS A 3 3.11 -7.17 11.56
CA CYS A 3 2.56 -7.12 10.21
C CYS A 3 3.13 -5.99 9.33
N ALA A 4 3.42 -4.82 9.90
CA ALA A 4 4.07 -3.74 9.15
C ALA A 4 5.49 -4.14 8.78
N SER A 5 6.27 -4.65 9.73
CA SER A 5 7.65 -5.11 9.49
C SER A 5 7.72 -6.28 8.50
N SER A 6 6.80 -7.24 8.54
CA SER A 6 6.75 -8.34 7.56
C SER A 6 6.36 -7.87 6.16
N VAL A 7 5.42 -6.93 6.05
CA VAL A 7 5.02 -6.37 4.75
C VAL A 7 6.09 -5.42 4.21
N ASP A 8 6.77 -4.63 5.05
CA ASP A 8 7.90 -3.79 4.67
C ASP A 8 9.09 -4.64 4.17
N LEU A 9 9.37 -5.76 4.83
CA LEU A 9 10.40 -6.70 4.38
C LEU A 9 10.03 -7.28 3.01
N LEU A 10 8.77 -7.71 2.84
CA LEU A 10 8.26 -8.17 1.55
C LEU A 10 8.28 -7.05 0.48
N CYS A 11 7.93 -5.81 0.81
CA CYS A 11 7.99 -4.65 -0.10
C CYS A 11 9.43 -4.39 -0.56
N GLY A 12 10.36 -4.33 0.40
CA GLY A 12 11.77 -4.04 0.18
C GLY A 12 12.42 -5.14 -0.64
N ASP A 13 12.31 -6.38 -0.20
CA ASP A 13 12.94 -7.53 -0.86
C ASP A 13 12.34 -7.74 -2.25
N PHE A 14 11.01 -7.68 -2.40
CA PHE A 14 10.36 -7.88 -3.70
C PHE A 14 10.64 -6.72 -4.67
N GLY A 15 10.63 -5.48 -4.18
CA GLY A 15 10.97 -4.30 -4.96
C GLY A 15 12.42 -4.33 -5.46
N ILE A 16 13.36 -4.72 -4.59
CA ILE A 16 14.79 -4.85 -4.91
C ILE A 16 15.03 -6.02 -5.87
N ILE A 17 14.47 -7.21 -5.60
CA ILE A 17 14.64 -8.40 -6.44
C ILE A 17 14.09 -8.15 -7.84
N ILE A 18 12.90 -7.56 -7.96
CA ILE A 18 12.34 -7.27 -9.28
C ILE A 18 13.12 -6.16 -9.98
N ARG A 19 13.54 -5.11 -9.27
CA ARG A 19 14.34 -4.05 -9.88
C ARG A 19 15.67 -4.60 -10.39
N PHE A 20 16.36 -5.41 -9.59
CA PHE A 20 17.58 -6.11 -9.96
C PHE A 20 17.36 -7.02 -11.18
N ALA A 21 16.29 -7.83 -11.17
CA ALA A 21 15.93 -8.66 -12.32
C ALA A 21 15.67 -7.79 -13.57
N THR A 22 14.90 -6.71 -13.46
CA THR A 22 14.62 -5.85 -14.61
C THR A 22 15.86 -5.14 -15.14
N GLU A 23 16.74 -4.63 -14.28
CA GLU A 23 17.95 -3.91 -14.72
C GLU A 23 19.01 -4.88 -15.27
N TYR A 24 19.17 -6.05 -14.66
CA TYR A 24 20.13 -7.07 -15.08
C TYR A 24 19.69 -7.79 -16.38
N PHE A 25 18.40 -8.08 -16.55
CA PHE A 25 17.88 -8.70 -17.77
C PHE A 25 17.58 -7.69 -18.89
N ALA A 26 17.21 -6.44 -18.59
CA ALA A 26 16.96 -5.41 -19.62
C ALA A 26 18.24 -4.75 -20.16
N GLY A 27 19.35 -4.77 -19.41
CA GLY A 27 20.65 -4.24 -19.88
C GLY A 27 21.20 -4.93 -21.14
N ASN A 28 20.71 -6.13 -21.45
CA ASN A 28 21.09 -6.90 -22.64
C ASN A 28 20.02 -6.87 -23.72
N ASN A 29 19.60 -5.68 -24.18
CA ASN A 29 18.85 -5.45 -25.44
C ASN A 29 17.67 -6.42 -25.69
N SER A 30 17.07 -6.95 -24.63
CA SER A 30 16.14 -8.06 -24.73
C SER A 30 14.74 -7.53 -24.44
N THR A 31 13.86 -7.78 -25.39
CA THR A 31 12.41 -7.65 -25.31
C THR A 31 11.80 -8.64 -24.30
N LEU A 32 12.44 -8.86 -23.15
CA LEU A 32 12.11 -9.87 -22.14
C LEU A 32 11.19 -9.35 -21.03
N ILE A 33 10.76 -8.08 -21.07
CA ILE A 33 9.65 -7.66 -20.20
C ILE A 33 8.38 -8.35 -20.70
N ASN A 34 8.10 -9.52 -20.13
CA ASN A 34 6.86 -10.23 -20.34
C ASN A 34 5.70 -9.33 -19.86
N ARG A 35 4.67 -9.19 -20.69
CA ARG A 35 3.45 -8.44 -20.37
C ARG A 35 2.87 -8.79 -19.01
N GLY A 36 2.89 -10.08 -18.64
CA GLY A 36 2.47 -10.53 -17.31
C GLY A 36 3.34 -9.95 -16.19
N VAL A 37 4.66 -9.96 -16.34
CA VAL A 37 5.61 -9.45 -15.34
C VAL A 37 5.46 -7.94 -15.17
N CYS A 38 5.29 -7.18 -16.27
CA CYS A 38 5.03 -5.73 -16.21
C CYS A 38 3.77 -5.42 -15.39
N LYS A 39 2.65 -6.05 -15.72
CA LYS A 39 1.37 -5.85 -15.03
C LYS A 39 1.45 -6.20 -13.55
N THR A 40 1.94 -7.41 -13.24
CA THR A 40 2.05 -7.88 -11.85
C THR A 40 3.01 -7.03 -11.04
N ARG A 41 4.12 -6.58 -11.64
CA ARG A 41 5.06 -5.65 -10.99
C ARG A 41 4.38 -4.33 -10.65
N SER A 42 3.74 -3.67 -11.61
CA SER A 42 3.10 -2.37 -11.39
C SER A 42 2.00 -2.45 -10.33
N TYR A 43 1.23 -3.53 -10.33
CA TYR A 43 0.25 -3.83 -9.28
C TYR A 43 0.90 -3.97 -7.89
N LEU A 44 1.92 -4.83 -7.76
CA LEU A 44 2.57 -5.09 -6.47
C LEU A 44 3.34 -3.89 -5.94
N LEU A 45 3.94 -3.09 -6.82
CA LEU A 45 4.70 -1.89 -6.46
C LEU A 45 3.81 -0.81 -5.81
N VAL A 46 2.50 -0.85 -6.03
CA VAL A 46 1.53 0.08 -5.43
C VAL A 46 0.78 -0.56 -4.27
N CYS A 47 0.33 -1.81 -4.44
CA CYS A 47 -0.43 -2.51 -3.40
C CYS A 47 0.42 -2.81 -2.16
N LEU A 48 1.66 -3.25 -2.31
CA LEU A 48 2.48 -3.64 -1.16
C LEU A 48 2.80 -2.44 -0.24
N PRO A 49 3.28 -1.28 -0.73
CA PRO A 49 3.49 -0.11 0.13
C PRO A 49 2.18 0.41 0.76
N SER A 50 1.07 0.36 0.02
CA SER A 50 -0.25 0.77 0.54
C SER A 50 -0.72 -0.16 1.66
N MET A 51 -0.47 -1.47 1.55
CA MET A 51 -0.72 -2.44 2.62
C MET A 51 0.14 -2.15 3.84
N ALA A 52 1.45 -1.92 3.67
CA ALA A 52 2.35 -1.56 4.76
C ALA A 52 1.89 -0.30 5.51
N ALA A 53 1.58 0.77 4.76
CA ALA A 53 1.09 2.02 5.32
C ALA A 53 -0.22 1.84 6.09
N THR A 54 -1.12 1.00 5.57
CA THR A 54 -2.39 0.66 6.24
C THR A 54 -2.17 -0.15 7.51
N CYS A 55 -1.23 -1.10 7.52
CA CYS A 55 -0.83 -1.83 8.71
C CYS A 55 -0.30 -0.90 9.80
N ALA A 56 0.54 0.06 9.41
CA ALA A 56 1.07 1.07 10.32
C ALA A 56 -0.05 1.96 10.88
N LEU A 57 -0.95 2.45 10.03
CA LEU A 57 -2.10 3.25 10.43
C LEU A 57 -3.04 2.51 11.38
N LEU A 58 -3.40 1.25 11.07
CA LEU A 58 -4.23 0.42 11.96
C LEU A 58 -3.54 0.16 13.31
N SER A 59 -2.22 -0.01 13.32
CA SER A 59 -1.44 -0.16 14.55
C SER A 59 -1.50 1.11 15.40
N THR A 60 -1.32 2.28 14.80
CA THR A 60 -1.41 3.58 15.49
C THR A 60 -2.82 3.87 15.96
N PHE A 61 -3.83 3.59 15.13
CA PHE A 61 -5.24 3.72 15.49
C PHE A 61 -5.58 2.85 16.70
N ASN A 62 -5.14 1.59 16.72
CA ASN A 62 -5.36 0.70 17.86
C ASN A 62 -4.73 1.25 19.16
N GLN A 63 -3.55 1.85 19.08
CA GLN A 63 -2.92 2.50 20.23
C GLN A 63 -3.65 3.77 20.68
N CYS A 64 -4.09 4.61 19.74
CA CYS A 64 -4.87 5.82 20.02
C CYS A 64 -6.18 5.46 20.75
N VAL A 65 -6.89 4.47 20.23
CA VAL A 65 -8.22 4.11 20.69
C VAL A 65 -8.20 3.29 21.98
N SER A 66 -7.16 2.48 22.21
CA SER A 66 -6.98 1.76 23.48
C SER A 66 -6.67 2.68 24.66
N LYS A 67 -6.05 3.84 24.41
CA LYS A 67 -5.74 4.86 25.42
C LYS A 67 -6.87 5.86 25.66
N SER A 68 -7.95 5.82 24.87
CA SER A 68 -9.09 6.71 25.05
C SER A 68 -9.83 6.42 26.36
N GLN A 69 -10.24 7.48 27.07
CA GLN A 69 -11.03 7.38 28.31
C GLN A 69 -12.45 6.85 28.06
N SER A 70 -12.95 6.94 26.81
CA SER A 70 -14.28 6.48 26.46
C SER A 70 -14.33 4.96 26.28
N SER A 71 -15.22 4.30 27.03
CA SER A 71 -15.46 2.86 26.94
C SER A 71 -15.92 2.41 25.55
N ARG A 72 -16.62 3.28 24.80
CA ARG A 72 -17.07 3.03 23.43
C ARG A 72 -15.89 2.94 22.46
N TRP A 73 -14.94 3.86 22.58
CA TRP A 73 -13.72 3.86 21.77
C TRP A 73 -12.85 2.66 22.12
N ARG A 74 -12.60 2.40 23.40
CA ARG A 74 -11.80 1.24 23.84
C ARG A 74 -12.33 -0.12 23.36
N ARG A 75 -13.63 -0.26 23.06
CA ARG A 75 -14.19 -1.50 22.46
C ARG A 75 -13.70 -1.74 21.03
N LEU A 76 -13.36 -0.70 20.28
CA LEU A 76 -12.84 -0.82 18.92
C LEU A 76 -11.43 -1.42 18.89
N SER A 77 -10.66 -1.33 19.98
CA SER A 77 -9.36 -2.02 20.11
C SER A 77 -9.49 -3.50 20.49
N SER A 78 -10.72 -4.05 20.51
CA SER A 78 -10.93 -5.49 20.67
C SER A 78 -10.28 -6.26 19.52
N THR A 79 -9.60 -7.37 19.84
CA THR A 79 -8.89 -8.20 18.86
C THR A 79 -9.79 -8.68 17.72
N TRP A 80 -11.07 -8.92 17.99
CA TRP A 80 -12.04 -9.34 16.98
C TRP A 80 -12.36 -8.22 15.98
N VAL A 81 -12.54 -6.98 16.47
CA VAL A 81 -12.81 -5.81 15.63
C VAL A 81 -11.56 -5.45 14.83
N ALA A 82 -10.38 -5.45 15.48
CA ALA A 82 -9.11 -5.17 14.82
C ALA A 82 -8.82 -6.15 13.66
N LYS A 83 -9.08 -7.46 13.85
CA LYS A 83 -8.93 -8.46 12.78
C LYS A 83 -9.87 -8.21 11.60
N ARG A 84 -11.13 -7.85 11.87
CA ARG A 84 -12.11 -7.54 10.81
C ARG A 84 -11.72 -6.30 10.03
N LEU A 85 -11.35 -5.22 10.73
CA LEU A 85 -10.88 -4.00 10.09
C LEU A 85 -9.64 -4.26 9.23
N PHE A 86 -8.67 -5.01 9.75
CA PHE A 86 -7.49 -5.41 8.98
C PHE A 86 -7.86 -6.15 7.70
N LEU A 87 -8.68 -7.21 7.78
CA LEU A 87 -9.07 -7.99 6.61
C LEU A 87 -9.84 -7.15 5.58
N ILE A 88 -10.78 -6.31 6.02
CA ILE A 88 -11.55 -5.43 5.15
C ILE A 88 -10.62 -4.43 4.44
N SER A 89 -9.71 -3.79 5.17
CA SER A 89 -8.76 -2.83 4.60
C SER A 89 -7.80 -3.49 3.61
N MET A 90 -7.26 -4.67 3.93
CA MET A 90 -6.38 -5.42 3.01
C MET A 90 -7.13 -5.83 1.74
N PHE A 91 -8.35 -6.35 1.88
CA PHE A 91 -9.18 -6.72 0.74
C PHE A 91 -9.51 -5.51 -0.13
N PHE A 92 -9.82 -4.38 0.47
CA PHE A 92 -10.07 -3.13 -0.25
C PHE A 92 -8.85 -2.68 -1.05
N ILE A 93 -7.64 -2.67 -0.47
CA ILE A 93 -6.40 -2.24 -1.16
C ILE A 93 -6.07 -3.17 -2.34
N LEU A 94 -6.21 -4.48 -2.15
CA LEU A 94 -5.95 -5.45 -3.21
C LEU A 94 -6.96 -5.30 -4.35
N THR A 95 -8.26 -5.21 -4.04
CA THR A 95 -9.31 -5.08 -5.07
C THR A 95 -9.26 -3.75 -5.79
N SER A 96 -9.04 -2.65 -5.07
CA SER A 96 -8.91 -1.32 -5.65
C SER A 96 -7.65 -1.17 -6.51
N GLY A 97 -6.59 -1.94 -6.28
CA GLY A 97 -5.40 -1.95 -7.13
C GLY A 97 -5.55 -2.70 -8.47
N ILE A 98 -6.60 -3.52 -8.67
CA ILE A 98 -6.73 -4.42 -9.83
C ILE A 98 -6.61 -3.67 -11.17
N PHE A 99 -7.03 -2.41 -11.26
CA PHE A 99 -6.94 -1.63 -12.50
C PHE A 99 -5.48 -1.49 -13.01
N TYR A 100 -4.47 -1.57 -12.15
CA TYR A 100 -3.06 -1.59 -12.57
C TYR A 100 -2.73 -2.78 -13.49
N LEU A 101 -3.41 -3.91 -13.32
CA LEU A 101 -3.27 -5.09 -14.19
C LEU A 101 -3.87 -4.87 -15.58
N ILE A 102 -4.76 -3.88 -15.72
CA ILE A 102 -5.46 -3.56 -16.97
C ILE A 102 -4.70 -2.44 -17.71
N ILE A 103 -4.30 -1.39 -16.97
CA ILE A 103 -3.73 -0.16 -17.53
C ILE A 103 -2.29 -0.34 -18.04
N PHE A 104 -1.45 -1.11 -17.35
CA PHE A 104 -0.03 -1.22 -17.73
C PHE A 104 0.18 -2.22 -18.86
N ASP A 105 0.97 -1.84 -19.86
CA ASP A 105 1.37 -2.72 -20.96
C ASP A 105 2.84 -2.51 -21.35
N VAL A 106 3.34 -3.35 -22.23
CA VAL A 106 4.72 -3.27 -22.72
C VAL A 106 4.72 -2.60 -24.10
N TYR A 107 5.28 -1.40 -24.18
CA TYR A 107 5.44 -0.64 -25.43
C TYR A 107 6.92 -0.35 -25.66
N ASN A 108 7.45 -0.73 -26.82
CA ASN A 108 8.88 -0.59 -27.17
C ASN A 108 9.84 -1.16 -26.10
N GLY A 109 9.47 -2.28 -25.47
CA GLY A 109 10.28 -2.91 -24.42
C GLY A 109 10.24 -2.20 -23.06
N LEU A 110 9.42 -1.16 -22.91
CA LEU A 110 9.20 -0.43 -21.66
C LEU A 110 7.82 -0.77 -21.08
N CYS A 111 7.77 -0.97 -19.76
CA CYS A 111 6.52 -1.15 -19.03
C CYS A 111 5.91 0.22 -18.72
N VAL A 112 4.85 0.59 -19.44
CA VAL A 112 4.23 1.92 -19.39
C VAL A 112 2.70 1.82 -19.34
N ALA A 113 2.03 2.89 -18.93
CA ALA A 113 0.57 2.96 -19.03
C ALA A 113 0.16 2.94 -20.51
N SER A 114 -0.92 2.21 -20.82
CA SER A 114 -1.41 2.00 -22.20
C SER A 114 -1.90 3.28 -22.86
N SER A 115 -2.37 4.25 -22.07
CA SER A 115 -2.75 5.58 -22.54
C SER A 115 -2.11 6.69 -21.69
N SER A 116 -1.87 7.84 -22.33
CA SER A 116 -1.38 9.04 -21.63
C SER A 116 -2.37 9.54 -20.56
N SER A 117 -3.67 9.31 -20.76
CA SER A 117 -4.73 9.64 -19.79
C SER A 117 -4.74 8.76 -18.54
N ASP A 118 -4.17 7.56 -18.58
CA ASP A 118 -4.14 6.65 -17.42
C ASP A 118 -2.98 6.94 -16.45
N THR A 119 -1.94 7.62 -16.94
CA THR A 119 -0.78 8.03 -16.14
C THR A 119 -1.18 8.94 -14.95
N PRO A 120 -1.99 10.00 -15.12
CA PRO A 120 -2.44 10.79 -13.97
C PRO A 120 -3.34 10.00 -13.02
N ILE A 121 -4.17 9.08 -13.51
CA ILE A 121 -5.08 8.26 -12.68
C ILE A 121 -4.27 7.36 -11.74
N THR A 122 -3.28 6.66 -12.29
CA THR A 122 -2.38 5.80 -11.49
C THR A 122 -1.59 6.63 -10.47
N ALA A 123 -1.05 7.78 -10.87
CA ALA A 123 -0.34 8.67 -9.96
C ALA A 123 -1.20 9.21 -8.81
N VAL A 124 -2.44 9.66 -9.10
CA VAL A 124 -3.37 10.14 -8.07
C VAL A 124 -3.71 9.01 -7.10
N TYR A 125 -4.02 7.83 -7.61
CA TYR A 125 -4.32 6.67 -6.76
C TYR A 125 -3.15 6.32 -5.83
N ALA A 126 -1.94 6.22 -6.36
CA ALA A 126 -0.75 5.92 -5.56
C ALA A 126 -0.51 6.98 -4.49
N ASN A 127 -0.64 8.27 -4.84
CA ASN A 127 -0.47 9.35 -3.87
C ASN A 127 -1.54 9.34 -2.77
N VAL A 128 -2.81 9.14 -3.13
CA VAL A 128 -3.90 9.13 -2.16
C VAL A 128 -3.74 7.98 -1.16
N PHE A 129 -3.51 6.76 -1.65
CA PHE A 129 -3.49 5.57 -0.78
C PHE A 129 -2.15 5.33 -0.09
N SER A 130 -1.03 5.73 -0.69
CA SER A 130 0.30 5.55 -0.08
C SER A 130 0.74 6.75 0.78
N PHE A 131 0.22 7.96 0.53
CA PHE A 131 0.65 9.15 1.27
C PHE A 131 -0.49 9.84 2.02
N ILE A 132 -1.55 10.29 1.32
CA ILE A 132 -2.58 11.15 1.92
C ILE A 132 -3.36 10.41 3.03
N VAL A 133 -3.96 9.26 2.70
CA VAL A 133 -4.77 8.50 3.66
C VAL A 133 -3.96 8.07 4.90
N PRO A 134 -2.74 7.52 4.76
CA PRO A 134 -1.89 7.23 5.91
C PRO A 134 -1.54 8.48 6.73
N GLN A 135 -1.09 9.57 6.08
CA GLN A 135 -0.66 10.79 6.78
C GLN A 135 -1.80 11.44 7.55
N ASP A 136 -2.95 11.65 6.91
CA ASP A 136 -4.12 12.25 7.53
C ASP A 136 -4.61 11.40 8.70
N GLY A 137 -4.63 10.08 8.54
CA GLY A 137 -5.01 9.17 9.61
C GLY A 137 -4.04 9.18 10.79
N PHE A 138 -2.72 9.29 10.54
CA PHE A 138 -1.74 9.47 11.61
C PHE A 138 -1.91 10.81 12.33
N MET A 139 -2.14 11.90 11.60
CA MET A 139 -2.40 13.22 12.19
C MET A 139 -3.63 13.22 13.09
N ILE A 140 -4.76 12.66 12.62
CA ILE A 140 -5.98 12.55 13.43
C ILE A 140 -5.70 11.76 14.71
N CYS A 141 -4.99 10.64 14.63
CA CYS A 141 -4.64 9.85 15.82
C CYS A 141 -3.72 10.64 16.76
N ALA A 142 -2.77 11.42 16.24
CA ALA A 142 -1.88 12.25 17.03
C ALA A 142 -2.64 13.36 17.76
N ASP A 143 -3.54 14.07 17.07
CA ASP A 143 -4.36 15.14 17.65
C ASP A 143 -5.29 14.62 18.75
N VAL A 144 -5.96 13.49 18.50
CA VAL A 144 -6.83 12.86 19.50
C VAL A 144 -6.02 12.39 20.71
N THR A 145 -4.81 11.86 20.50
CA THR A 145 -3.94 11.44 21.59
C THR A 145 -3.46 12.64 22.42
N TRP A 146 -3.08 13.75 21.78
CA TRP A 146 -2.60 14.97 22.44
C TRP A 146 -3.69 15.63 23.30
N THR A 147 -4.90 15.73 22.75
CA THR A 147 -6.04 16.35 23.43
C THR A 147 -6.56 15.55 24.62
N HIS A 148 -6.35 14.23 24.66
CA HIS A 148 -6.74 13.38 25.79
C HIS A 148 -5.67 13.22 26.89
N ILE A 149 -4.42 13.62 26.63
CA ILE A 149 -3.32 13.56 27.62
C ILE A 149 -3.20 14.87 28.42
N ARG A 150 -3.62 16.00 27.86
CA ARG A 150 -3.81 17.25 28.62
C ARG A 150 -5.07 17.21 29.46
#